data_AF-A0A0B6ZGP3-F1
#
_entry.id   AF-A0A0B6ZGP3-F1
#
_cell.length_a   1.000
_cell.length_b   1.000
_cell.length_c   1.000
_cell.angle_alpha   90.00
_cell.angle_beta   90.00
_cell.angle_gamma   90.00
#
_symmetry.space_group_name_H-M   'P 1'
#
loop_
_entity.id
_entity.type
_entity.pdbx_description
1 polymer ?
#
loop_
_entity_poly.entity_id
_entity_poly.type
_entity_poly.pdbx_seq_one_letter_code
_entity_poly.pdbx_strand_id
1 'polypeptide(L)'
;SHCECAEGWAEPLLDRISINETNVVCPVIDVIDDNTLKYQYSSAKSTSIGGFDWNMQFSWHAIPNYERNRRSNDLMPVRSPTMAGGLFAISRKYFEKLGTYDAGMDIWGGENLELSFRVWMCGGTLEIIPCSHVGHIFRKRSPYKWRTGVNVVKKNTIRLAEVWMDDYKKYYYERFNFDLGEYGDITARKELRKNLNCKSFDWYIKTVYPDLFVPGESKASGEIRSKAKPMCIDSPSDHQNFHKPVNMWPCHNQGGNQYWMLSNKGRSEEMMAV
;
A
#
# COMPACT_ATOMS: atom_id res chain seq x y z
N SER A 1 20.28 -2.59 0.14
CA SER A 1 21.53 -3.20 0.62
C SER A 1 22.07 -2.48 1.87
N HIS A 2 21.20 -2.16 2.83
CA HIS A 2 21.51 -1.36 4.02
C HIS A 2 20.55 -1.80 5.12
N CYS A 3 20.74 -3.05 5.54
CA CYS A 3 19.93 -3.73 6.54
C CYS A 3 20.83 -4.43 7.55
N GLU A 4 20.35 -4.58 8.78
CA GLU A 4 20.98 -5.42 9.82
C GLU A 4 19.95 -6.42 10.33
N CYS A 5 20.33 -7.70 10.36
CA CYS A 5 19.40 -8.76 10.75
C CYS A 5 19.49 -9.03 12.25
N ALA A 6 18.34 -9.13 12.92
CA ALA A 6 18.32 -9.58 14.31
C ALA A 6 18.64 -11.09 14.39
N GLU A 7 19.03 -11.54 15.58
CA GLU A 7 19.19 -12.97 15.85
C GLU A 7 17.85 -13.70 15.64
N GLY A 8 17.89 -14.87 14.99
CA GLY A 8 16.70 -15.68 14.74
C GLY A 8 15.73 -15.11 13.69
N TRP A 9 16.15 -14.14 12.86
CA TRP A 9 15.24 -13.49 11.91
C TRP A 9 14.71 -14.44 10.81
N ALA A 10 15.48 -15.45 10.40
CA ALA A 10 15.19 -16.23 9.20
C ALA A 10 14.27 -17.42 9.48
N GLU A 11 14.52 -18.12 10.57
CA GLU A 11 13.83 -19.32 11.03
C GLU A 11 12.29 -19.17 11.03
N PRO A 12 11.69 -18.12 11.63
CA PRO A 12 10.24 -17.96 11.65
C PRO A 12 9.65 -17.65 10.25
N LEU A 13 10.43 -17.05 9.33
CA LEU A 13 9.99 -16.85 7.95
C LEU A 13 9.96 -18.19 7.20
N LEU A 14 11.03 -18.97 7.32
CA LEU A 14 11.16 -20.26 6.64
C LEU A 14 10.18 -21.30 7.19
N ASP A 15 9.99 -21.35 8.51
CA ASP A 15 8.98 -22.18 9.16
C ASP A 15 7.59 -21.86 8.62
N ARG A 16 7.24 -20.58 8.51
CA ARG A 16 5.93 -20.16 8.00
C ARG A 16 5.70 -20.54 6.54
N ILE A 17 6.72 -20.49 5.69
CA ILE A 17 6.66 -20.97 4.30
C ILE A 17 6.56 -22.50 4.26
N SER A 18 7.23 -23.21 5.16
CA SER A 18 7.18 -24.68 5.20
C SER A 18 5.79 -25.24 5.52
N ILE A 19 5.01 -24.51 6.34
CA ILE A 19 3.62 -24.86 6.67
C ILE A 19 2.70 -24.71 5.45
N ASN A 20 2.93 -23.68 4.63
CA ASN A 20 2.17 -23.48 3.40
C ASN A 20 3.03 -22.72 2.37
N GLU A 21 3.35 -23.40 1.26
CA GLU A 21 4.24 -22.88 0.21
C GLU A 21 3.72 -21.60 -0.47
N THR A 22 2.42 -21.29 -0.34
CA THR A 22 1.81 -20.08 -0.91
C THR A 22 1.89 -18.85 0.00
N ASN A 23 2.43 -18.99 1.21
CA ASN A 23 2.68 -17.87 2.11
C ASN A 23 3.85 -17.02 1.59
N VAL A 24 3.63 -15.72 1.46
CA VAL A 24 4.67 -14.72 1.26
C VAL A 24 4.82 -13.95 2.55
N VAL A 25 6.01 -13.98 3.14
CA VAL A 25 6.22 -13.54 4.52
C VAL A 25 7.26 -12.45 4.59
N CYS A 26 7.00 -11.41 5.36
CA CYS A 26 7.90 -10.29 5.57
C CYS A 26 8.34 -10.24 7.04
N PRO A 27 9.60 -9.86 7.33
CA PRO A 27 9.99 -9.49 8.68
C PRO A 27 9.28 -8.20 9.11
N VAL A 28 9.25 -7.95 10.42
CA VAL A 28 9.11 -6.60 10.94
C VAL A 28 10.34 -5.79 10.50
N ILE A 29 10.09 -4.67 9.83
CA ILE A 29 11.14 -3.77 9.36
C ILE A 29 11.38 -2.72 10.43
N ASP A 30 12.42 -2.91 11.21
CA ASP A 30 12.83 -1.95 12.24
C ASP A 30 13.57 -0.76 11.62
N VAL A 31 13.57 0.37 12.32
CA VAL A 31 14.28 1.57 11.86
C VAL A 31 15.72 1.53 12.36
N ILE A 32 16.66 1.69 11.44
CA ILE A 32 18.04 2.09 11.77
C ILE A 32 18.15 3.57 11.43
N ASP A 33 18.45 4.39 12.44
CA ASP A 33 18.57 5.84 12.26
C ASP A 33 19.72 6.19 11.27
N ASP A 34 19.45 7.06 10.30
CA ASP A 34 20.38 7.34 9.20
C ASP A 34 21.61 8.15 9.61
N ASN A 35 21.60 8.81 10.78
CA ASN A 35 22.69 9.65 11.27
C ASN A 35 23.50 8.96 12.37
N THR A 36 22.81 8.27 13.27
CA THR A 36 23.41 7.65 14.47
C THR A 36 23.61 6.16 14.35
N LEU A 37 23.05 5.51 13.32
CA LEU A 37 23.01 4.06 13.14
C LEU A 37 22.37 3.31 14.32
N LYS A 38 21.60 4.00 15.16
CA LYS A 38 20.89 3.37 16.28
C LYS A 38 19.78 2.46 15.75
N TYR A 39 19.85 1.18 16.09
CA TYR A 39 18.77 0.21 15.85
C TYR A 39 17.58 0.48 16.79
N GLN A 40 16.38 0.59 16.24
CA GLN A 40 15.14 0.86 16.99
C GLN A 40 14.21 -0.35 16.91
N TYR A 41 14.25 -1.18 17.95
CA TYR A 41 13.46 -2.41 18.01
C TYR A 41 11.97 -2.10 18.23
N SER A 42 11.11 -2.64 17.37
CA SER A 42 9.66 -2.54 17.50
C SER A 42 9.10 -3.70 18.33
N SER A 43 8.27 -3.43 19.33
CA SER A 43 7.57 -4.52 20.03
C SER A 43 6.57 -5.23 19.12
N ALA A 44 6.29 -6.51 19.38
CA ALA A 44 5.31 -7.28 18.62
C ALA A 44 3.89 -6.62 18.63
N LYS A 45 3.52 -5.97 19.75
CA LYS A 45 2.26 -5.23 19.90
C LYS A 45 2.14 -4.01 18.98
N SER A 46 3.27 -3.38 18.68
CA SER A 46 3.41 -2.21 17.79
C SER A 46 3.69 -2.57 16.33
N THR A 47 3.61 -3.87 15.97
CA THR A 47 3.72 -4.31 14.58
C THR A 47 2.75 -3.52 13.71
N SER A 48 3.27 -2.97 12.60
CA SER A 48 2.49 -2.30 11.57
C SER A 48 2.35 -3.20 10.35
N ILE A 49 1.23 -3.06 9.64
CA ILE A 49 0.98 -3.75 8.37
C ILE A 49 1.03 -2.76 7.22
N GLY A 50 1.25 -3.26 6.01
CA GLY A 50 1.25 -2.48 4.79
C GLY A 50 -0.14 -2.25 4.24
N GLY A 51 -0.41 -1.02 3.83
CA GLY A 51 -1.56 -0.62 3.03
C GLY A 51 -1.15 0.22 1.83
N PHE A 52 -2.12 0.90 1.25
CA PHE A 52 -1.91 1.88 0.19
C PHE A 52 -3.08 2.86 0.12
N ASP A 53 -2.83 4.04 -0.46
CA ASP A 53 -3.86 5.03 -0.78
C ASP A 53 -4.23 5.00 -2.28
N TRP A 54 -5.24 5.78 -2.70
CA TRP A 54 -5.60 5.87 -4.12
C TRP A 54 -4.58 6.65 -4.97
N ASN A 55 -3.51 7.17 -4.34
CA ASN A 55 -2.33 7.64 -5.05
C ASN A 55 -1.39 6.48 -5.43
N MET A 56 -1.72 5.26 -5.05
CA MET A 56 -0.94 4.03 -5.18
C MET A 56 0.42 4.16 -4.50
N GLN A 57 0.45 4.86 -3.37
CA GLN A 57 1.61 4.94 -2.50
C GLN A 57 1.45 3.97 -1.35
N PHE A 58 2.53 3.29 -1.00
CA PHE A 58 2.58 2.42 0.16
C PHE A 58 2.52 3.25 1.45
N SER A 59 1.76 2.77 2.44
CA SER A 59 1.67 3.37 3.76
C SER A 59 1.62 2.30 4.85
N TRP A 60 2.14 2.64 6.03
CA TRP A 60 2.05 1.79 7.22
C TRP A 60 0.75 2.07 7.98
N HIS A 61 0.09 1.01 8.43
CA HIS A 61 -1.12 1.09 9.24
C HIS A 61 -1.01 0.23 10.49
N ALA A 62 -1.73 0.64 11.53
CA ALA A 62 -1.93 -0.20 12.70
C ALA A 62 -2.74 -1.45 12.33
N ILE A 63 -2.49 -2.56 13.02
CA ILE A 63 -3.28 -3.79 12.83
C ILE A 63 -4.73 -3.51 13.25
N PRO A 64 -5.72 -3.74 12.36
CA PRO A 64 -7.12 -3.51 12.67
C PRO A 64 -7.67 -4.54 13.64
N ASN A 65 -8.75 -4.20 14.33
CA ASN A 65 -9.30 -5.01 15.42
C ASN A 65 -9.72 -6.42 14.97
N TYR A 66 -10.26 -6.58 13.76
CA TYR A 66 -10.64 -7.91 13.26
C TYR A 66 -9.43 -8.84 13.11
N GLU A 67 -8.27 -8.31 12.69
CA GLU A 67 -7.04 -9.08 12.52
C GLU A 67 -6.36 -9.33 13.87
N ARG A 68 -6.45 -8.38 14.83
CA ARG A 68 -6.01 -8.62 16.21
C ARG A 68 -6.81 -9.76 16.85
N ASN A 69 -8.14 -9.74 16.71
CA ASN A 69 -9.03 -10.76 17.30
C ASN A 69 -8.90 -12.14 16.65
N ARG A 70 -8.43 -12.22 15.38
CA ARG A 70 -8.14 -13.50 14.70
C ARG A 70 -6.93 -14.21 15.31
N ARG A 71 -6.01 -13.47 15.93
CA ARG A 71 -4.73 -13.98 16.44
C ARG A 71 -4.87 -14.37 17.91
N SER A 72 -4.20 -15.46 18.29
CA SER A 72 -4.18 -15.90 19.70
C SER A 72 -3.30 -15.01 20.58
N ASN A 73 -2.26 -14.39 20.02
CA ASN A 73 -1.38 -13.44 20.70
C ASN A 73 -0.63 -12.55 19.69
N ASP A 74 0.11 -11.56 20.21
CA ASP A 74 0.85 -10.57 19.43
C ASP A 74 2.08 -11.12 18.67
N LEU A 75 2.49 -12.37 18.88
CA LEU A 75 3.59 -13.01 18.16
C LEU A 75 3.12 -13.77 16.90
N MET A 76 1.81 -14.04 16.77
CA MET A 76 1.27 -14.77 15.63
C MET A 76 1.40 -13.98 14.31
N PRO A 77 1.56 -14.64 13.15
CA PRO A 77 1.59 -13.98 11.84
C PRO A 77 0.40 -13.05 11.62
N VAL A 78 0.67 -11.89 11.05
CA VAL A 78 -0.31 -10.83 10.79
C VAL A 78 -0.55 -10.73 9.30
N ARG A 79 -1.80 -10.86 8.85
CA ARG A 79 -2.14 -10.64 7.44
C ARG A 79 -1.97 -9.16 7.10
N SER A 80 -1.29 -8.91 5.99
CA SER A 80 -0.98 -7.57 5.52
C SER A 80 -1.54 -7.37 4.10
N PRO A 81 -2.38 -6.34 3.86
CA PRO A 81 -2.85 -6.04 2.51
C PRO A 81 -1.70 -5.89 1.51
N THR A 82 -0.68 -5.12 1.88
CA THR A 82 0.50 -4.89 1.03
C THR A 82 1.80 -5.13 1.80
N MET A 83 2.92 -5.12 1.08
CA MET A 83 4.27 -5.13 1.65
C MET A 83 5.06 -3.91 1.21
N ALA A 84 6.07 -3.54 2.01
CA ALA A 84 7.05 -2.53 1.62
C ALA A 84 7.87 -2.99 0.39
N GLY A 85 8.06 -4.31 0.23
CA GLY A 85 8.60 -4.95 -0.98
C GLY A 85 10.11 -5.19 -1.00
N GLY A 86 10.89 -4.49 -0.17
CA GLY A 86 12.35 -4.67 -0.13
C GLY A 86 12.83 -5.87 0.70
N LEU A 87 12.01 -6.37 1.63
CA LEU A 87 12.36 -7.43 2.56
C LEU A 87 11.18 -8.41 2.68
N PHE A 88 11.33 -9.60 2.11
CA PHE A 88 10.37 -10.70 2.22
C PHE A 88 11.04 -12.03 1.87
N ALA A 89 10.40 -13.13 2.24
CA ALA A 89 10.74 -14.49 1.82
C ALA A 89 9.53 -15.14 1.13
N ILE A 90 9.84 -15.95 0.12
CA ILE A 90 8.84 -16.66 -0.69
C ILE A 90 9.43 -17.99 -1.18
N SER A 91 8.60 -19.03 -1.29
CA SER A 91 8.99 -20.25 -1.99
C SER A 91 9.37 -19.93 -3.43
N ARG A 92 10.56 -20.34 -3.87
CA ARG A 92 11.02 -20.13 -5.26
C ARG A 92 10.02 -20.67 -6.29
N LYS A 93 9.54 -21.90 -6.07
CA LYS A 93 8.54 -22.55 -6.93
C LYS A 93 7.25 -21.74 -6.98
N TYR A 94 6.81 -21.19 -5.85
CA TYR A 94 5.62 -20.35 -5.82
C TYR A 94 5.83 -19.00 -6.51
N PHE A 95 7.01 -18.38 -6.33
CA PHE A 95 7.37 -17.14 -7.03
C PHE A 95 7.40 -17.32 -8.55
N GLU A 96 7.97 -18.42 -9.03
CA GLU A 96 7.95 -18.80 -10.45
C GLU A 96 6.51 -19.07 -10.94
N LYS A 97 5.70 -19.82 -10.18
CA LYS A 97 4.28 -20.06 -10.48
C LYS A 97 3.48 -18.76 -10.58
N LEU A 98 3.75 -17.80 -9.70
CA LEU A 98 3.13 -16.49 -9.75
C LEU A 98 3.61 -15.65 -10.94
N GLY A 99 4.64 -16.07 -11.69
CA GLY A 99 5.18 -15.31 -12.82
C GLY A 99 6.17 -14.22 -12.42
N THR A 100 6.94 -14.44 -11.35
CA THR A 100 8.03 -13.58 -10.85
C THR A 100 7.66 -12.10 -10.74
N TYR A 101 8.45 -11.13 -11.22
CA TYR A 101 8.03 -9.73 -11.36
C TYR A 101 7.55 -9.43 -12.79
N ASP A 102 6.81 -8.33 -12.95
CA ASP A 102 6.53 -7.78 -14.28
C ASP A 102 7.81 -7.19 -14.87
N ALA A 103 8.41 -7.88 -15.84
CA ALA A 103 9.64 -7.44 -16.50
C ALA A 103 9.49 -6.12 -17.30
N GLY A 104 8.25 -5.64 -17.52
CA GLY A 104 8.01 -4.34 -18.14
C GLY A 104 8.06 -3.15 -17.17
N MET A 105 8.14 -3.40 -15.87
CA MET A 105 8.41 -2.36 -14.87
C MET A 105 9.87 -1.93 -14.91
N ASP A 106 10.11 -0.62 -14.82
CA ASP A 106 11.45 -0.03 -14.94
C ASP A 106 11.90 0.57 -13.59
N ILE A 107 13.20 0.50 -13.31
CA ILE A 107 13.92 1.05 -12.14
C ILE A 107 13.33 0.70 -10.77
N TRP A 108 12.25 1.38 -10.36
CA TRP A 108 11.68 1.30 -9.02
C TRP A 108 10.26 1.88 -8.97
N GLY A 109 9.41 1.29 -8.14
CA GLY A 109 8.09 1.81 -7.77
C GLY A 109 6.96 0.98 -8.37
N GLY A 110 5.98 0.62 -7.55
CA GLY A 110 4.78 -0.10 -7.94
C GLY A 110 4.89 -1.64 -7.88
N GLU A 111 6.11 -2.20 -7.91
CA GLU A 111 6.32 -3.65 -7.91
C GLU A 111 5.89 -4.32 -6.60
N ASN A 112 6.02 -3.61 -5.49
CA ASN A 112 5.61 -4.09 -4.17
C ASN A 112 4.08 -4.22 -4.08
N LEU A 113 3.34 -3.24 -4.60
CA LEU A 113 1.88 -3.28 -4.67
C LEU A 113 1.39 -4.32 -5.69
N GLU A 114 2.04 -4.41 -6.85
CA GLU A 114 1.67 -5.37 -7.90
C GLU A 114 1.80 -6.81 -7.41
N LEU A 115 2.92 -7.12 -6.75
CA LEU A 115 3.11 -8.45 -6.19
C LEU A 115 2.16 -8.70 -5.01
N SER A 116 1.88 -7.69 -4.18
CA SER A 116 0.90 -7.82 -3.09
C SER A 116 -0.49 -8.18 -3.60
N PHE A 117 -1.00 -7.46 -4.61
CA PHE A 117 -2.31 -7.73 -5.20
C PHE A 117 -2.34 -9.12 -5.83
N ARG A 118 -1.31 -9.45 -6.60
CA ARG A 118 -1.21 -10.76 -7.24
C ARG A 118 -1.15 -11.91 -6.24
N VAL A 119 -0.37 -11.80 -5.16
CA VAL A 119 -0.28 -12.83 -4.12
C VAL A 119 -1.66 -13.11 -3.54
N TRP A 120 -2.37 -12.08 -3.10
CA TRP A 120 -3.70 -12.22 -2.50
C TRP A 120 -4.75 -12.72 -3.50
N MET A 121 -4.84 -12.08 -4.66
CA MET A 121 -5.86 -12.37 -5.64
C MET A 121 -5.67 -13.75 -6.27
N CYS A 122 -4.44 -14.27 -6.33
CA CYS A 122 -4.14 -15.56 -6.96
C CYS A 122 -3.96 -16.71 -5.95
N GLY A 123 -4.47 -16.58 -4.72
CA GLY A 123 -4.63 -17.68 -3.76
C GLY A 123 -3.48 -17.85 -2.76
N GLY A 124 -2.57 -16.90 -2.66
CA GLY A 124 -1.58 -16.82 -1.58
C GLY A 124 -2.05 -15.94 -0.42
N THR A 125 -1.16 -15.80 0.55
CA THR A 125 -1.31 -14.88 1.68
C THR A 125 -0.05 -14.05 1.83
N LEU A 126 -0.21 -12.79 2.21
CA LEU A 126 0.90 -11.90 2.53
C LEU A 126 0.87 -11.61 4.02
N GLU A 127 1.95 -11.91 4.73
CA GLU A 127 1.99 -11.86 6.18
C GLU A 127 3.24 -11.15 6.70
N ILE A 128 3.10 -10.37 7.78
CA ILE A 128 4.22 -9.91 8.60
C ILE A 128 4.41 -10.91 9.74
N ILE A 129 5.66 -11.31 9.99
CA ILE A 129 6.02 -12.28 11.03
C ILE A 129 6.65 -11.54 12.21
N PRO A 130 5.92 -11.32 13.32
CA PRO A 130 6.40 -10.50 14.44
C PRO A 130 7.64 -11.02 15.15
N CYS A 131 7.99 -12.30 14.99
CA CYS A 131 9.23 -12.87 15.54
C CYS A 131 10.45 -12.61 14.66
N SER A 132 10.27 -12.18 13.41
CA SER A 132 11.35 -11.91 12.46
C SER A 132 11.61 -10.42 12.41
N HIS A 133 12.83 -10.00 12.75
CA HIS A 133 13.22 -8.59 12.77
C HIS A 133 14.41 -8.34 11.85
N VAL A 134 14.27 -7.35 10.97
CA VAL A 134 15.36 -6.85 10.14
C VAL A 134 15.32 -5.33 10.15
N GLY A 135 16.38 -4.71 10.66
CA GLY A 135 16.55 -3.27 10.64
C GLY A 135 16.87 -2.77 9.25
N HIS A 136 16.34 -1.61 8.90
CA HIS A 136 16.55 -0.95 7.61
C HIS A 136 16.81 0.54 7.79
N ILE A 137 17.80 1.07 7.05
CA ILE A 137 18.08 2.52 7.02
C ILE A 137 17.11 3.20 6.04
N PHE A 138 16.09 3.88 6.57
CA PHE A 138 15.16 4.68 5.76
C PHE A 138 15.80 6.00 5.33
N ARG A 139 16.03 6.15 4.02
CA ARG A 139 16.66 7.36 3.46
C ARG A 139 15.65 8.50 3.33
N LYS A 140 16.10 9.72 3.59
CA LYS A 140 15.29 10.96 3.40
C LYS A 140 14.95 11.25 1.94
N ARG A 141 15.71 10.71 0.97
CA ARG A 141 15.50 10.91 -0.48
C ARG A 141 15.82 9.65 -1.26
N SER A 142 15.13 9.45 -2.38
CA SER A 142 15.44 8.36 -3.33
C SER A 142 16.86 8.52 -3.87
N PRO A 143 17.69 7.46 -3.83
CA PRO A 143 19.05 7.51 -4.34
C PRO A 143 19.15 7.31 -5.87
N TYR A 144 18.04 6.99 -6.54
CA TYR A 144 18.04 6.66 -7.95
C TYR A 144 18.10 7.90 -8.84
N LYS A 145 18.92 7.83 -9.90
CA LYS A 145 18.93 8.84 -10.97
C LYS A 145 17.73 8.61 -11.87
N TRP A 146 16.72 9.47 -11.76
CA TRP A 146 15.57 9.45 -12.65
C TRP A 146 15.98 9.89 -14.05
N ARG A 147 15.50 9.18 -15.08
CA ARG A 147 15.64 9.64 -16.47
C ARG A 147 14.79 10.89 -16.65
N THR A 148 15.38 11.95 -17.21
CA THR A 148 14.65 13.19 -17.52
C THR A 148 13.52 12.91 -18.52
N GLY A 149 12.31 13.40 -18.23
CA GLY A 149 11.15 13.30 -19.13
C GLY A 149 10.30 12.04 -19.02
N VAL A 150 10.66 11.05 -18.18
CA VAL A 150 9.85 9.82 -17.99
C VAL A 150 9.44 9.68 -16.53
N ASN A 151 8.13 9.67 -16.26
CA ASN A 151 7.60 9.33 -14.95
C ASN A 151 7.52 7.79 -14.81
N VAL A 152 8.65 7.19 -14.45
CA VAL A 152 8.80 5.73 -14.31
C VAL A 152 7.82 5.14 -13.31
N VAL A 153 7.61 5.81 -12.18
CA VAL A 153 6.66 5.36 -11.15
C VAL A 153 5.23 5.36 -11.70
N LYS A 154 4.80 6.43 -12.40
CA LYS A 154 3.48 6.47 -13.06
C LYS A 154 3.34 5.32 -14.06
N LYS A 155 4.35 5.09 -14.90
CA LYS A 155 4.34 3.98 -15.87
C LYS A 155 4.11 2.63 -15.17
N ASN A 156 4.93 2.30 -14.18
CA ASN A 156 4.83 1.02 -13.47
C ASN A 156 3.47 0.88 -12.76
N THR A 157 3.00 1.94 -12.13
CA THR A 157 1.71 1.96 -11.43
C THR A 157 0.53 1.80 -12.41
N ILE A 158 0.60 2.35 -13.62
CA ILE A 158 -0.42 2.11 -14.65
C ILE A 158 -0.44 0.65 -15.09
N ARG A 159 0.73 0.03 -15.30
CA ARG A 159 0.81 -1.41 -15.64
C ARG A 159 0.15 -2.28 -14.57
N LEU A 160 0.48 -2.02 -13.31
CA LEU A 160 -0.16 -2.58 -12.11
C LEU A 160 -1.69 -2.41 -12.17
N ALA A 161 -2.17 -1.19 -12.38
CA ALA A 161 -3.58 -0.85 -12.31
C ALA A 161 -4.38 -1.51 -13.44
N GLU A 162 -3.82 -1.51 -14.65
CA GLU A 162 -4.41 -2.15 -15.82
C GLU A 162 -4.55 -3.67 -15.70
N VAL A 163 -3.66 -4.32 -14.95
CA VAL A 163 -3.68 -5.78 -14.76
C VAL A 163 -4.52 -6.19 -13.56
N TRP A 164 -4.48 -5.44 -12.45
CA TRP A 164 -4.98 -5.94 -11.16
C TRP A 164 -6.15 -5.16 -10.55
N MET A 165 -6.40 -3.90 -10.94
CA MET A 165 -7.36 -3.05 -10.22
C MET A 165 -8.79 -3.05 -10.78
N ASP A 166 -9.05 -3.75 -11.88
CA ASP A 166 -10.37 -3.78 -12.53
C ASP A 166 -10.92 -2.35 -12.73
N ASP A 167 -12.18 -2.08 -12.39
CA ASP A 167 -12.79 -0.75 -12.53
C ASP A 167 -12.30 0.27 -11.48
N TYR A 168 -11.58 -0.16 -10.44
CA TYR A 168 -11.05 0.74 -9.40
C TYR A 168 -9.86 1.56 -9.88
N LYS A 169 -9.22 1.16 -11.00
CA LYS A 169 -8.12 1.92 -11.60
C LYS A 169 -8.49 3.36 -11.97
N LYS A 170 -9.78 3.62 -12.20
CA LYS A 170 -10.30 4.98 -12.50
C LYS A 170 -9.93 6.00 -11.42
N TYR A 171 -9.93 5.62 -10.14
CA TYR A 171 -9.60 6.53 -9.04
C TYR A 171 -8.14 6.99 -9.09
N TYR A 172 -7.24 6.11 -9.55
CA TYR A 172 -5.85 6.51 -9.79
C TYR A 172 -5.74 7.39 -11.05
N TYR A 173 -6.54 7.13 -12.09
CA TYR A 173 -6.47 7.81 -13.39
C TYR A 173 -7.02 9.24 -13.37
N GLU A 174 -8.04 9.50 -12.56
CA GLU A 174 -8.63 10.84 -12.39
C GLU A 174 -7.57 11.90 -12.05
N ARG A 175 -6.53 11.51 -11.31
CA ARG A 175 -5.44 12.39 -10.86
C ARG A 175 -4.62 13.01 -11.99
N PHE A 176 -4.62 12.38 -13.15
CA PHE A 176 -3.91 12.86 -14.34
C PHE A 176 -4.85 12.93 -15.54
N ASN A 177 -6.16 13.16 -15.29
CA ASN A 177 -7.19 13.32 -16.31
C ASN A 177 -7.22 12.18 -17.32
N PHE A 178 -6.98 10.94 -16.88
CA PHE A 178 -6.95 9.75 -17.72
C PHE A 178 -5.88 9.76 -18.83
N ASP A 179 -4.90 10.68 -18.78
CA ASP A 179 -3.72 10.64 -19.63
C ASP A 179 -2.77 9.53 -19.16
N LEU A 180 -2.95 8.33 -19.70
CA LEU A 180 -2.17 7.15 -19.30
C LEU A 180 -0.71 7.23 -19.82
N GLY A 181 -0.47 7.92 -20.94
CA GLY A 181 0.78 7.83 -21.67
C GLY A 181 1.14 6.39 -22.08
N GLU A 182 2.39 6.18 -22.47
CA GLU A 182 2.91 4.88 -22.87
C GLU A 182 3.34 4.03 -21.66
N TYR A 183 2.66 2.90 -21.45
CA TYR A 183 3.00 1.94 -20.40
C TYR A 183 3.45 0.57 -20.91
N GLY A 184 3.49 0.39 -22.24
CA GLY A 184 3.97 -0.82 -22.91
C GLY A 184 2.99 -2.00 -22.84
N ASP A 185 3.35 -3.10 -23.49
CA ASP A 185 2.51 -4.30 -23.54
C ASP A 185 2.40 -5.00 -22.18
N ILE A 186 1.18 -5.42 -21.84
CA ILE A 186 0.80 -6.11 -20.60
C ILE A 186 0.04 -7.42 -20.88
N THR A 187 -0.02 -7.86 -22.14
CA THR A 187 -0.78 -9.05 -22.57
C THR A 187 -0.41 -10.27 -21.75
N ALA A 188 0.89 -10.58 -21.62
CA ALA A 188 1.38 -11.70 -20.82
C ALA A 188 0.96 -11.63 -19.34
N ARG A 189 0.83 -10.42 -18.77
CA ARG A 189 0.41 -10.21 -17.38
C ARG A 189 -1.09 -10.46 -17.21
N LYS A 190 -1.91 -10.02 -18.17
CA LYS A 190 -3.35 -10.30 -18.21
C LYS A 190 -3.63 -11.80 -18.42
N GLU A 191 -2.88 -12.46 -19.29
CA GLU A 191 -2.95 -13.91 -19.49
C GLU A 191 -2.57 -14.70 -18.24
N LEU A 192 -1.47 -14.31 -17.58
CA LEU A 192 -1.07 -14.90 -16.30
C LEU A 192 -2.18 -14.80 -15.24
N ARG A 193 -2.80 -13.62 -15.09
CA ARG A 193 -3.93 -13.42 -14.16
C ARG A 193 -5.10 -14.36 -14.48
N LYS A 194 -5.41 -14.54 -15.77
CA LYS A 194 -6.45 -15.47 -16.23
C LYS A 194 -6.08 -16.92 -15.93
N ASN A 195 -4.87 -17.35 -16.28
CA ASN A 195 -4.39 -18.73 -16.12
C ASN A 195 -4.33 -19.18 -14.65
N LEU A 196 -4.01 -18.25 -13.74
CA LEU A 196 -4.01 -18.50 -12.31
C LEU A 196 -5.42 -18.44 -11.67
N ASN A 197 -6.46 -18.13 -12.45
CA ASN A 197 -7.84 -17.96 -11.98
C ASN A 197 -7.95 -17.00 -10.79
N CYS A 198 -7.25 -15.87 -10.87
CA CYS A 198 -7.19 -14.91 -9.78
C CYS A 198 -8.55 -14.23 -9.55
N LYS A 199 -8.82 -13.85 -8.31
CA LYS A 199 -10.01 -13.10 -7.89
C LYS A 199 -10.01 -11.68 -8.47
N SER A 200 -11.15 -10.98 -8.32
CA SER A 200 -11.30 -9.58 -8.69
C SER A 200 -10.67 -8.65 -7.65
N PHE A 201 -10.43 -7.40 -8.04
CA PHE A 201 -10.00 -6.36 -7.11
C PHE A 201 -11.11 -5.99 -6.12
N ASP A 202 -12.38 -6.10 -6.52
CA ASP A 202 -13.52 -5.96 -5.60
C ASP A 202 -13.44 -6.97 -4.44
N TRP A 203 -13.11 -8.23 -4.75
CA TRP A 203 -12.87 -9.25 -3.72
C TRP A 203 -11.70 -8.87 -2.81
N TYR A 204 -10.61 -8.35 -3.38
CA TYR A 204 -9.44 -7.91 -2.62
C TYR A 204 -9.80 -6.78 -1.65
N ILE A 205 -10.49 -5.73 -2.11
CA ILE A 205 -10.92 -4.63 -1.25
C ILE A 205 -11.86 -5.11 -0.14
N LYS A 206 -12.86 -5.94 -0.47
CA LYS A 206 -13.85 -6.40 0.51
C LYS A 206 -13.32 -7.43 1.51
N THR A 207 -12.35 -8.24 1.11
CA THR A 207 -11.88 -9.40 1.91
C THR A 207 -10.53 -9.15 2.57
N VAL A 208 -9.60 -8.53 1.83
CA VAL A 208 -8.20 -8.35 2.26
C VAL A 208 -8.01 -6.97 2.90
N TYR A 209 -8.57 -5.92 2.31
CA TYR A 209 -8.41 -4.55 2.80
C TYR A 209 -9.72 -3.80 3.03
N PRO A 210 -10.63 -4.34 3.88
CA PRO A 210 -11.96 -3.77 4.09
C PRO A 210 -11.94 -2.41 4.78
N ASP A 211 -10.82 -1.97 5.36
CA ASP A 211 -10.72 -0.65 6.01
C ASP A 211 -10.36 0.46 5.02
N LEU A 212 -9.89 0.14 3.80
CA LEU A 212 -9.61 1.16 2.79
C LEU A 212 -10.92 1.85 2.40
N PHE A 213 -10.95 3.18 2.50
CA PHE A 213 -12.07 3.98 2.03
C PHE A 213 -12.08 4.00 0.49
N VAL A 214 -13.21 3.67 -0.13
CA VAL A 214 -13.36 3.67 -1.60
C VAL A 214 -14.10 4.95 -2.04
N PRO A 215 -13.54 5.81 -2.89
CA PRO A 215 -14.15 7.09 -3.28
C PRO A 215 -15.58 6.97 -3.84
N GLY A 216 -15.85 5.95 -4.67
CA GLY A 216 -17.19 5.73 -5.23
C GLY A 216 -18.24 5.22 -4.24
N GLU A 217 -17.86 4.89 -3.01
CA GLU A 217 -18.81 4.59 -1.92
C GLU A 217 -19.15 5.83 -1.08
N SER A 218 -18.63 7.01 -1.47
CA SER A 218 -18.92 8.27 -0.79
C SER A 218 -20.41 8.65 -0.90
N LYS A 219 -20.99 9.12 0.21
CA LYS A 219 -22.38 9.64 0.22
C LYS A 219 -22.49 11.02 -0.40
N ALA A 220 -21.44 11.80 -0.20
CA ALA A 220 -21.33 13.17 -0.65
C ALA A 220 -19.85 13.48 -0.87
N SER A 221 -19.59 14.39 -1.80
CA SER A 221 -18.26 14.92 -2.06
C SER A 221 -18.35 16.38 -2.47
N GLY A 222 -17.30 17.14 -2.20
CA GLY A 222 -17.21 18.56 -2.54
C GLY A 222 -16.62 19.40 -1.40
N GLU A 223 -16.87 20.70 -1.48
CA GLU A 223 -16.43 21.66 -0.46
C GLU A 223 -17.35 21.68 0.75
N ILE A 224 -16.78 21.90 1.94
CA ILE A 224 -17.56 22.08 3.16
C ILE A 224 -17.55 23.55 3.53
N ARG A 225 -18.67 24.21 3.24
CA ARG A 225 -18.87 25.66 3.38
C ARG A 225 -19.43 26.02 4.75
N SER A 226 -18.81 27.00 5.41
CA SER A 226 -19.40 27.62 6.58
C SER A 226 -20.66 28.40 6.19
N LYS A 227 -21.73 28.24 6.98
CA LYS A 227 -22.94 29.08 6.84
C LYS A 227 -22.73 30.51 7.35
N ALA A 228 -21.70 30.74 8.17
CA ALA A 228 -21.46 32.03 8.83
C ALA A 228 -20.62 33.00 8.00
N LYS A 229 -19.70 32.48 7.18
CA LYS A 229 -18.76 33.26 6.34
C LYS A 229 -18.45 32.49 5.06
N PRO A 230 -18.05 33.15 3.95
CA PRO A 230 -17.67 32.50 2.70
C PRO A 230 -16.29 31.82 2.81
N MET A 231 -16.15 30.91 3.77
CA MET A 231 -14.96 30.13 4.04
C MET A 231 -15.31 28.64 3.99
N CYS A 232 -14.34 27.86 3.54
CA CYS A 232 -14.40 26.42 3.38
C CYS A 232 -13.40 25.74 4.31
N ILE A 233 -13.70 24.51 4.72
CA ILE A 233 -12.70 23.66 5.38
C ILE A 233 -11.60 23.35 4.37
N ASP A 234 -10.37 23.61 4.78
CA ASP A 234 -9.16 23.53 3.97
C ASP A 234 -8.10 22.73 4.72
N SER A 235 -7.50 21.74 4.04
CA SER A 235 -6.38 20.96 4.53
C SER A 235 -5.10 21.38 3.80
N PRO A 236 -4.23 22.19 4.42
CA PRO A 236 -2.98 22.60 3.80
C PRO A 236 -2.13 21.37 3.49
N SER A 237 -1.86 21.14 2.21
CA SER A 237 -1.15 19.95 1.69
C SER A 237 0.39 20.04 1.77
N ASP A 238 0.95 20.98 2.53
CA ASP A 238 2.39 21.05 2.71
C ASP A 238 2.89 20.01 3.73
N HIS A 239 4.15 19.60 3.55
CA HIS A 239 4.80 18.62 4.43
C HIS A 239 4.83 19.02 5.91
N GLN A 240 4.68 20.30 6.24
CA GLN A 240 4.71 20.78 7.63
C GLN A 240 3.34 20.66 8.32
N ASN A 241 2.26 20.47 7.55
CA ASN A 241 0.89 20.48 8.04
C ASN A 241 0.19 19.11 8.01
N PHE A 242 0.91 18.04 7.60
CA PHE A 242 0.43 16.66 7.80
C PHE A 242 0.11 16.40 9.29
N HIS A 243 -1.03 15.76 9.55
CA HIS A 243 -1.57 15.46 10.89
C HIS A 243 -1.89 16.66 11.79
N LYS A 244 -1.91 17.89 11.26
CA LYS A 244 -2.42 19.04 11.99
C LYS A 244 -3.94 19.20 11.79
N PRO A 245 -4.63 19.90 12.70
CA PRO A 245 -6.03 20.23 12.53
C PRO A 245 -6.28 20.98 11.21
N VAL A 246 -7.40 20.68 10.57
CA VAL A 246 -7.90 21.41 9.39
C VAL A 246 -8.24 22.85 9.77
N ASN A 247 -8.10 23.77 8.81
CA ASN A 247 -8.39 25.18 9.01
C ASN A 247 -9.51 25.67 8.08
N MET A 248 -9.92 26.92 8.26
CA MET A 248 -10.83 27.60 7.36
C MET A 248 -10.04 28.48 6.38
N TRP A 249 -10.39 28.44 5.09
CA TRP A 249 -9.81 29.28 4.04
C TRP A 249 -10.91 29.83 3.12
N PRO A 250 -10.73 30.96 2.42
CA PRO A 250 -11.69 31.40 1.40
C PRO A 250 -12.02 30.28 0.40
N CYS A 251 -13.30 30.05 0.17
CA CYS A 251 -13.75 29.02 -0.77
C CYS A 251 -13.31 29.35 -2.19
N HIS A 252 -12.64 28.43 -2.88
CA HIS A 252 -12.04 28.71 -4.19
C HIS A 252 -12.59 27.87 -5.36
N ASN A 253 -13.40 26.83 -5.14
CA ASN A 253 -13.95 25.93 -6.17
C ASN A 253 -12.89 25.25 -7.04
N GLN A 254 -11.68 25.06 -6.51
CA GLN A 254 -10.56 24.43 -7.25
C GLN A 254 -10.32 22.98 -6.84
N GLY A 255 -11.15 22.43 -5.95
CA GLY A 255 -10.92 21.12 -5.35
C GLY A 255 -9.65 21.10 -4.49
N GLY A 256 -8.80 20.08 -4.66
CA GLY A 256 -7.56 19.92 -3.90
C GLY A 256 -7.80 19.96 -2.39
N ASN A 257 -7.12 20.86 -1.70
CA ASN A 257 -7.18 21.03 -0.25
C ASN A 257 -8.59 21.28 0.33
N GLN A 258 -9.56 21.69 -0.52
CA GLN A 258 -10.95 21.93 -0.12
C GLN A 258 -11.93 20.84 -0.57
N TYR A 259 -11.45 19.76 -1.20
CA TYR A 259 -12.31 18.67 -1.65
C TYR A 259 -12.34 17.55 -0.61
N TRP A 260 -13.55 17.27 -0.11
CA TRP A 260 -13.79 16.29 0.93
C TRP A 260 -14.72 15.19 0.43
N MET A 261 -14.55 13.98 0.96
CA MET A 261 -15.46 12.86 0.72
C MET A 261 -16.01 12.32 2.04
N LEU A 262 -17.32 12.06 2.07
CA LEU A 262 -18.02 11.54 3.23
C LEU A 262 -18.21 10.01 3.12
N SER A 263 -17.59 9.27 4.04
CA SER A 263 -17.67 7.81 4.12
C SER A 263 -18.99 7.28 4.68
N ASN A 264 -19.35 6.06 4.27
CA ASN A 264 -20.54 5.33 4.76
C ASN A 264 -20.21 4.27 5.85
N LYS A 265 -18.97 4.14 6.29
CA LYS A 265 -18.59 3.08 7.25
C LYS A 265 -18.90 3.46 8.70
N GLY A 266 -19.96 2.86 9.24
CA GLY A 266 -20.14 2.55 10.68
C GLY A 266 -20.15 3.73 11.66
N ARG A 267 -21.31 4.38 11.83
CA ARG A 267 -21.70 5.30 12.94
C ARG A 267 -20.82 6.54 13.20
N SER A 268 -19.68 6.69 12.56
CA SER A 268 -18.88 7.92 12.51
C SER A 268 -18.71 8.34 11.06
N GLU A 269 -19.29 9.47 10.71
CA GLU A 269 -19.07 10.16 9.44
C GLU A 269 -17.60 10.61 9.39
N GLU A 270 -16.73 9.78 8.81
CA GLU A 270 -15.33 10.14 8.57
C GLU A 270 -15.21 10.92 7.25
N MET A 271 -14.63 12.11 7.34
CA MET A 271 -14.30 12.94 6.21
C MET A 271 -12.84 12.78 5.85
N MET A 272 -12.57 12.51 4.57
CA MET A 272 -11.21 12.46 4.05
C MET A 272 -10.99 13.61 3.06
N ALA A 273 -9.87 14.31 3.23
CA ALA A 273 -9.34 15.20 2.20
C ALA A 273 -8.81 14.36 1.04
N VAL A 274 -8.94 14.88 -0.19
CA VAL A 274 -8.47 14.23 -1.42
C VAL A 274 -7.15 14.78 -1.89
#